data_AF-A0A149QXY1-F1
#
_entry.id   AF-A0A149QXY1-F1
#
_cell.length_a   1.000
_cell.length_b   1.000
_cell.length_c   1.000
_cell.angle_alpha   90.00
_cell.angle_beta   90.00
_cell.angle_gamma   90.00
#
_symmetry.space_group_name_H-M   'P 1'
#
loop_
_entity.id
_entity.type
_entity.pdbx_description
1 polymer ?
#
loop_
_entity_poly.entity_id
_entity_poly.type
_entity_poly.pdbx_seq_one_letter_code
_entity_poly.pdbx_strand_id
1 'polypeptide(L)'
;MSDLIMQAALSRRRLEAEQDITRQWMERSQNQEKAILELQKEVLFQKMIVAAVVAQRDFLRESPDHIEMSRNLTDEFKKDGTQKTFFRRLFERAFDKKGRELGVVNPETWRD
;
A
#
# COMPACT_ATOMS: atom_id res chain seq x y z
N MET A 1 -55.29 -8.29 29.34
CA MET A 1 -54.52 -8.93 28.25
C MET A 1 -53.79 -7.96 27.31
N SER A 2 -54.02 -6.63 27.35
CA SER A 2 -53.41 -5.67 26.41
C SER A 2 -51.96 -5.27 26.76
N ASP A 3 -51.64 -5.06 28.05
CA ASP A 3 -50.31 -4.58 28.46
C ASP A 3 -49.16 -5.56 28.19
N LEU A 4 -49.39 -6.86 28.35
CA LEU A 4 -48.38 -7.90 28.08
C LEU A 4 -48.00 -7.96 26.59
N ILE A 5 -48.98 -7.81 25.69
CA ILE A 5 -48.74 -7.78 24.24
C ILE A 5 -47.98 -6.51 23.87
N MET A 6 -48.32 -5.38 24.48
CA MET A 6 -47.63 -4.11 24.25
C MET A 6 -46.18 -4.15 24.76
N GLN A 7 -45.93 -4.70 25.95
CA GLN A 7 -44.58 -4.88 26.49
C GLN A 7 -43.74 -5.85 25.63
N ALA A 8 -44.33 -6.94 25.13
CA ALA A 8 -43.66 -7.85 24.23
C ALA A 8 -43.29 -7.17 22.89
N ALA A 9 -44.19 -6.37 22.32
CA ALA A 9 -43.94 -5.63 21.10
C ALA A 9 -42.84 -4.57 21.25
N LEU A 10 -42.81 -3.85 22.38
CA LEU A 10 -41.75 -2.88 22.69
C LEU A 10 -40.39 -3.57 22.88
N SER A 11 -40.36 -4.70 23.56
CA SER A 11 -39.14 -5.48 23.78
C SER A 11 -38.58 -6.03 22.47
N ARG A 12 -39.45 -6.50 21.57
CA ARG A 12 -39.06 -6.95 20.23
C ARG A 12 -38.45 -5.83 19.39
N ARG A 13 -39.05 -4.63 19.38
CA ARG A 13 -38.50 -3.47 18.67
C ARG A 13 -37.13 -3.04 19.21
N ARG A 14 -36.95 -3.08 20.54
CA ARG A 14 -35.64 -2.81 21.15
C ARG A 14 -34.60 -3.83 20.73
N LEU A 15 -34.96 -5.12 20.75
CA LEU A 15 -34.08 -6.19 20.30
C LEU A 15 -33.69 -6.05 18.83
N GLU A 16 -34.66 -5.72 17.96
CA GLU A 16 -34.41 -5.48 16.52
C GLU A 16 -33.47 -4.26 16.32
N ALA A 17 -33.70 -3.17 17.06
CA ALA A 17 -32.82 -1.99 17.00
C ALA A 17 -31.40 -2.28 17.51
N GLU A 18 -31.25 -3.03 18.60
CA GLU A 18 -29.94 -3.46 19.12
C GLU A 18 -29.21 -4.39 18.15
N GLN A 19 -29.93 -5.30 17.50
CA GLN A 19 -29.38 -6.17 16.47
C GLN A 19 -28.90 -5.38 15.24
N ASP A 20 -29.65 -4.37 14.81
CA ASP A 20 -29.26 -3.50 13.69
C ASP A 20 -28.05 -2.63 14.04
N ILE A 21 -27.99 -2.07 15.24
CA ILE A 21 -26.80 -1.33 15.73
C ILE A 21 -25.58 -2.25 15.73
N THR A 22 -25.73 -3.48 16.24
CA THR A 22 -24.64 -4.47 16.27
C THR A 22 -24.18 -4.81 14.84
N ARG A 23 -25.11 -4.97 13.89
CA ARG A 23 -24.79 -5.20 12.48
C ARG A 23 -23.99 -4.05 11.87
N GLN A 24 -24.43 -2.80 12.10
CA GLN A 24 -23.72 -1.61 11.62
C GLN A 24 -22.31 -1.49 12.20
N TRP A 25 -22.14 -1.81 13.49
CA TRP A 25 -20.83 -1.83 14.12
C TRP A 25 -19.90 -2.88 13.51
N MET A 26 -20.40 -4.09 13.27
CA MET A 26 -19.61 -5.15 12.63
C MET A 26 -19.18 -4.75 11.22
N GLU A 27 -20.10 -4.20 10.41
CA GLU A 27 -19.78 -3.73 9.06
C GLU A 27 -18.73 -2.60 9.10
N ARG A 28 -18.89 -1.63 10.00
CA ARG A 28 -17.93 -0.54 10.15
C ARG A 28 -16.56 -1.04 10.59
N SER A 29 -16.50 -1.99 11.52
CA SER A 29 -15.23 -2.60 11.96
C SER A 29 -14.52 -3.27 10.79
N GLN A 30 -15.24 -4.08 10.01
CA GLN A 30 -14.68 -4.76 8.84
C GLN A 30 -14.18 -3.76 7.78
N ASN A 31 -14.92 -2.68 7.55
CA ASN A 31 -14.52 -1.63 6.62
C ASN A 31 -13.26 -0.89 7.11
N GLN A 32 -13.15 -0.62 8.41
CA GLN A 32 -11.96 -0.02 9.01
C GLN A 32 -10.74 -0.93 8.93
N GLU A 33 -10.90 -2.23 9.19
CA GLU A 33 -9.82 -3.22 9.04
C GLU A 33 -9.30 -3.26 7.60
N LYS A 34 -10.19 -3.27 6.61
CA LYS A 34 -9.81 -3.19 5.19
C LYS A 34 -9.03 -1.91 4.89
N ALA A 35 -9.53 -0.76 5.34
CA ALA A 35 -8.86 0.53 5.13
C ALA A 35 -7.46 0.57 5.78
N ILE A 36 -7.30 -0.01 6.98
CA ILE A 36 -6.00 -0.12 7.65
C ILE A 36 -5.03 -0.96 6.81
N LEU A 37 -5.48 -2.10 6.28
CA LEU A 37 -4.64 -2.95 5.43
C LEU A 37 -4.22 -2.25 4.13
N GLU A 38 -5.11 -1.47 3.51
CA GLU A 38 -4.80 -0.66 2.33
C GLU A 38 -3.78 0.43 2.65
N LEU A 39 -3.98 1.17 3.75
CA LEU A 39 -3.04 2.20 4.18
C LEU A 39 -1.67 1.62 4.56
N GLN A 40 -1.64 0.44 5.17
CA GLN A 40 -0.38 -0.25 5.45
C GLN A 40 0.37 -0.59 4.16
N LYS A 41 -0.31 -1.09 3.12
CA LYS A 41 0.31 -1.34 1.81
C LYS A 41 0.85 -0.05 1.19
N GLU A 42 0.08 1.02 1.24
CA GLU A 42 0.49 2.33 0.71
C GLU A 42 1.74 2.86 1.43
N VAL A 43 1.80 2.76 2.76
CA VAL A 43 2.97 3.17 3.54
C VAL A 43 4.20 2.35 3.18
N LEU A 44 4.06 1.03 2.97
CA LEU A 44 5.16 0.19 2.50
C LEU A 44 5.64 0.62 1.12
N PHE A 45 4.70 0.87 0.20
CA PHE A 45 5.00 1.36 -1.15
C PHE A 45 5.77 2.67 -1.14
N GLN A 46 5.30 3.66 -0.37
CA GLN A 46 5.96 4.95 -0.24
C GLN A 46 7.37 4.83 0.36
N LYS A 47 7.57 3.96 1.36
CA LYS A 47 8.91 3.70 1.92
C LYS A 47 9.87 3.12 0.86
N MET A 48 9.39 2.26 -0.01
CA MET A 48 10.19 1.70 -1.12
C MET A 48 10.53 2.79 -2.16
N ILE A 49 9.57 3.65 -2.53
CA ILE A 49 9.82 4.80 -3.42
C ILE A 49 10.86 5.74 -2.82
N VAL A 50 10.71 6.10 -1.54
CA VAL A 50 11.64 7.01 -0.86
C VAL A 50 13.05 6.45 -0.89
N ALA A 51 13.24 5.16 -0.61
CA ALA A 51 14.55 4.53 -0.69
C ALA A 51 15.15 4.58 -2.10
N ALA A 52 14.33 4.38 -3.12
CA ALA A 52 14.76 4.43 -4.51
C ALA A 52 15.17 5.84 -4.96
N VAL A 53 14.38 6.86 -4.61
CA VAL A 53 14.69 8.26 -4.90
C VAL A 53 15.91 8.74 -4.09
N VAL A 54 16.06 8.30 -2.85
CA VAL A 54 17.25 8.59 -2.03
C VAL A 54 18.50 8.02 -2.65
N ALA A 55 18.48 6.76 -3.11
CA ALA A 55 19.63 6.15 -3.78
C ALA A 55 20.02 6.91 -5.06
N GLN A 56 19.02 7.33 -5.84
CA GLN A 56 19.23 8.17 -7.02
C GLN A 56 19.83 9.54 -6.69
N ARG A 57 19.31 10.22 -5.67
CA ARG A 57 19.83 11.50 -5.19
C ARG A 57 21.27 11.36 -4.72
N ASP A 58 21.56 10.35 -3.91
CA ASP A 58 22.88 10.16 -3.32
C ASP A 58 23.91 9.86 -4.41
N PHE A 59 23.56 9.03 -5.40
CA PHE A 59 24.38 8.83 -6.59
C PHE A 59 24.67 10.15 -7.32
N LEU A 60 23.67 10.98 -7.60
CA LEU A 60 23.89 12.26 -8.29
C LEU A 60 24.69 13.28 -7.46
N ARG A 61 24.69 13.16 -6.13
CA ARG A 61 25.45 14.05 -5.23
C ARG A 61 26.94 13.72 -5.18
N GLU A 62 27.33 12.49 -5.50
CA GLU A 62 28.72 12.04 -5.41
C GLU A 62 29.62 12.71 -6.45
N SER A 63 29.14 12.91 -7.68
CA SER A 63 29.89 13.57 -8.75
C SER A 63 28.98 14.21 -9.78
N PRO A 64 29.32 15.39 -10.33
CA PRO A 64 28.62 15.96 -11.48
C PRO A 64 28.58 15.03 -12.70
N ASP A 65 29.62 14.22 -12.91
CA ASP A 65 29.71 13.27 -14.04
C ASP A 65 28.64 12.17 -13.97
N HIS A 66 28.09 11.92 -12.77
CA HIS A 66 27.01 10.94 -12.58
C HIS A 66 25.72 11.37 -13.27
N ILE A 67 25.55 12.65 -13.62
CA ILE A 67 24.42 13.12 -14.44
C ILE A 67 24.47 12.49 -15.82
N GLU A 68 25.63 12.43 -16.46
CA GLU A 68 25.78 11.78 -17.77
C GLU A 68 25.58 10.26 -17.64
N MET A 69 26.21 9.65 -16.63
CA MET A 69 26.06 8.21 -16.35
C MET A 69 24.61 7.81 -16.10
N SER A 70 23.80 8.69 -15.50
CA SER A 70 22.38 8.42 -15.21
C SER A 70 21.59 8.11 -16.49
N ARG A 71 22.00 8.67 -17.63
CA ARG A 71 21.32 8.53 -18.93
C ARG A 71 21.81 7.31 -19.71
N ASN A 72 22.94 6.72 -19.34
CA ASN A 72 23.50 5.57 -20.04
C ASN A 72 22.50 4.42 -20.04
N LEU A 73 22.30 3.83 -21.22
CA LEU A 73 21.50 2.62 -21.35
C LEU A 73 22.26 1.45 -20.73
N THR A 74 21.48 0.46 -20.30
CA THR A 74 21.96 -0.78 -19.70
C THR A 74 21.55 -1.94 -20.59
N ASP A 75 22.14 -3.11 -20.35
CA ASP A 75 21.75 -4.36 -21.03
C ASP A 75 20.39 -4.92 -20.55
N GLU A 76 19.75 -4.24 -19.59
CA GLU A 76 18.44 -4.62 -19.06
C GLU A 76 17.31 -3.92 -19.83
N PHE A 77 16.25 -4.65 -20.13
CA PHE A 77 15.09 -4.16 -20.88
C PHE A 77 13.85 -4.02 -20.00
N LYS A 78 13.01 -3.03 -20.32
CA LYS A 78 11.66 -2.91 -19.79
C LYS A 78 10.71 -3.89 -20.49
N LYS A 79 9.48 -4.02 -19.98
CA LYS A 79 8.44 -4.89 -20.56
C LYS A 79 8.06 -4.52 -22.01
N ASP A 80 8.19 -3.25 -22.37
CA ASP A 80 7.94 -2.74 -23.73
C ASP A 80 9.11 -2.97 -24.70
N GLY A 81 10.20 -3.60 -24.25
CA GLY A 81 11.40 -3.84 -25.05
C GLY A 81 12.35 -2.65 -25.15
N THR A 82 12.10 -1.54 -24.44
CA THR A 82 13.05 -0.43 -24.36
C THR A 82 14.17 -0.71 -23.35
N GLN A 83 15.40 -0.32 -23.67
CA GLN A 83 16.51 -0.45 -22.72
C GLN A 83 16.28 0.46 -21.50
N LYS A 84 16.62 -0.05 -20.32
CA LYS A 84 16.61 0.73 -19.09
C LYS A 84 17.83 1.62 -19.04
N THR A 85 17.65 2.84 -18.54
CA THR A 85 18.77 3.69 -18.15
C THR A 85 19.40 3.17 -16.86
N PHE A 86 20.66 3.53 -16.62
CA PHE A 86 21.34 3.26 -15.35
C PHE A 86 20.54 3.80 -14.18
N PHE A 87 19.97 4.99 -14.33
CA PHE A 87 19.16 5.62 -13.28
C PHE A 87 17.88 4.85 -12.97
N ARG A 88 17.23 4.26 -13.99
CA ARG A 88 16.07 3.38 -13.79
C ARG A 88 16.48 2.10 -13.06
N ARG A 89 17.60 1.49 -13.46
CA ARG A 89 18.14 0.30 -12.80
C ARG A 89 18.50 0.56 -11.33
N LEU A 90 19.09 1.71 -11.03
CA LEU A 90 19.43 2.12 -9.66
C LEU A 90 18.17 2.25 -8.79
N PHE A 91 17.14 2.93 -9.31
CA PHE A 91 15.84 3.04 -8.65
C PHE A 91 15.26 1.65 -8.35
N GLU A 92 15.18 0.81 -9.36
CA GLU A 92 14.58 -0.52 -9.27
C GLU A 92 15.28 -1.40 -8.24
N ARG A 93 16.62 -1.41 -8.22
CA ARG A 93 17.39 -2.18 -7.24
C ARG A 93 17.19 -1.69 -5.81
N ALA A 94 17.18 -0.37 -5.60
CA ALA A 94 16.96 0.21 -4.28
C ALA A 94 15.52 -0.03 -3.78
N PHE A 95 14.54 0.12 -4.67
CA PHE A 95 13.14 -0.21 -4.40
C PHE A 95 13.00 -1.68 -3.95
N ASP A 96 13.53 -2.62 -4.73
CA ASP A 96 13.39 -4.06 -4.43
C ASP A 96 14.14 -4.47 -3.18
N LYS A 97 15.33 -3.91 -2.97
CA LYS A 97 16.09 -4.12 -1.73
C LYS A 97 15.26 -3.64 -0.55
N LYS A 98 14.67 -2.44 -0.63
CA LYS A 98 13.86 -1.92 0.46
C LYS A 98 12.60 -2.74 0.71
N GLY A 99 11.94 -3.20 -0.35
CA GLY A 99 10.79 -4.09 -0.23
C GLY A 99 11.11 -5.39 0.50
N ARG A 100 12.23 -6.04 0.14
CA ARG A 100 12.70 -7.23 0.86
C ARG A 100 13.01 -6.96 2.33
N GLU A 101 13.65 -5.83 2.66
CA GLU A 101 13.89 -5.42 4.05
C GLU A 101 12.60 -5.19 4.85
N LEU A 102 11.55 -4.70 4.18
CA LEU A 102 10.24 -4.46 4.79
C LEU A 102 9.36 -5.72 4.83
N GLY A 103 9.85 -6.87 4.37
CA GLY A 103 9.09 -8.12 4.33
C GLY A 103 8.07 -8.20 3.19
N VAL A 104 8.15 -7.32 2.18
CA VAL A 104 7.31 -7.41 0.98
C VAL A 104 7.78 -8.58 0.13
N VAL A 105 6.87 -9.52 -0.14
CA VAL A 105 7.11 -10.64 -1.05
C VAL A 105 7.01 -10.14 -2.49
N ASN A 106 8.00 -10.47 -3.31
CA ASN A 106 8.10 -10.09 -4.71
C ASN A 106 7.91 -8.57 -4.94
N PRO A 107 8.76 -7.72 -4.34
CA PRO A 107 8.61 -6.25 -4.45
C PRO A 107 8.68 -5.76 -5.89
N GLU A 108 9.28 -6.53 -6.80
CA GLU A 108 9.35 -6.21 -8.20
C GLU A 108 7.99 -6.00 -8.87
N THR A 109 6.94 -6.67 -8.38
CA THR A 109 5.58 -6.59 -8.92
C THR A 109 4.82 -5.35 -8.45
N TRP A 110 5.35 -4.63 -7.46
CA TRP A 110 4.74 -3.41 -6.93
C TRP A 110 5.12 -2.16 -7.71
N ARG A 111 6.02 -2.28 -8.70
CA ARG A 111 6.56 -1.15 -9.48
C ARG A 111 5.83 -0.90 -10.79
N ASP A 112 4.82 -1.72 -11.08
CA ASP A 112 4.02 -1.70 -12.30
C ASP A 112 2.94 -0.62 -12.28
#